data_AF-A0A2D6KEX0-F1
#
_entry.id   AF-A0A2D6KEX0-F1
#
_cell.length_a   1.000
_cell.length_b   1.000
_cell.length_c   1.000
_cell.angle_alpha   90.00
_cell.angle_beta   90.00
_cell.angle_gamma   90.00
#
_symmetry.space_group_name_H-M   'P 1'
#
loop_
_entity.id
_entity.type
_entity.pdbx_description
1 polymer ?
#
loop_
_entity_poly.entity_id
_entity_poly.type
_entity_poly.pdbx_seq_one_letter_code
_entity_poly.pdbx_strand_id
1 'polypeptide(L)'
;MKAETIAIGERAPLFIEEFDPGLFYIVKEIKIRRDGTFYFKYFDEYGGPLSQGLEINVDLREIPNRGIPLLVECSNEESIISAAFELMKSQAYRDNYDYFSYQPIKGDSVVGKINVFGTGSESKVIPRLFTKILG
;
A
#
# COMPACT_ATOMS: atom_id res chain seq x y z
N MET A 1 -13.42 1.97 19.66
CA MET A 1 -13.18 2.50 18.29
C MET A 1 -14.00 1.73 17.26
N LYS A 2 -14.39 2.32 16.13
CA LYS A 2 -15.15 1.66 15.05
C LYS A 2 -14.16 1.14 13.97
N ALA A 3 -14.53 0.09 13.24
CA ALA A 3 -13.76 -0.32 12.06
C ALA A 3 -13.66 0.84 11.08
N GLU A 4 -12.50 1.01 10.45
CA GLU A 4 -12.24 2.07 9.49
C GLU A 4 -12.32 1.51 8.07
N THR A 5 -12.80 2.32 7.13
CA THR A 5 -12.87 1.98 5.72
C THR A 5 -12.19 3.08 4.94
N ILE A 6 -11.11 2.72 4.23
CA ILE A 6 -10.34 3.62 3.39
C ILE A 6 -10.79 3.40 1.96
N ALA A 7 -11.42 4.41 1.38
CA ALA A 7 -11.81 4.39 -0.02
C ALA A 7 -10.60 4.74 -0.90
N ILE A 8 -10.31 3.90 -1.88
CA ILE A 8 -9.31 4.19 -2.91
C ILE A 8 -9.99 5.09 -3.94
N GLY A 9 -9.61 6.37 -3.96
CA GLY A 9 -10.20 7.36 -4.87
C GLY A 9 -9.83 7.10 -6.32
N GLU A 10 -10.75 7.38 -7.26
CA GLU A 10 -10.55 7.18 -8.70
C GLU A 10 -9.63 8.22 -9.36
N ARG A 11 -9.28 9.30 -8.65
CA ARG A 11 -8.27 10.25 -9.11
C ARG A 11 -6.91 9.65 -8.77
N ALA A 12 -6.20 9.12 -9.76
CA ALA A 12 -4.88 8.46 -9.64
C ALA A 12 -3.95 9.17 -8.64
N PRO A 13 -3.16 8.45 -7.80
CA PRO A 13 -2.71 7.06 -7.97
C PRO A 13 -3.51 5.98 -7.22
N LEU A 14 -3.52 4.76 -7.76
CA LEU A 14 -4.22 3.59 -7.20
C LEU A 14 -3.28 2.67 -6.38
N PHE A 15 -3.86 1.94 -5.43
CA PHE A 15 -3.14 0.96 -4.61
C PHE A 15 -3.17 -0.42 -5.25
N ILE A 16 -2.02 -1.10 -5.27
CA ILE A 16 -1.90 -2.47 -5.79
C ILE A 16 -1.43 -3.42 -4.68
N GLU A 17 -2.02 -4.61 -4.65
CA GLU A 17 -1.65 -5.71 -3.77
C GLU A 17 -1.12 -6.88 -4.59
N GLU A 18 -0.05 -7.51 -4.12
CA GLU A 18 0.44 -8.79 -4.64
C GLU A 18 -0.22 -9.91 -3.84
N PHE A 19 -1.34 -10.45 -4.34
CA PHE A 19 -2.13 -11.45 -3.64
C PHE A 19 -1.41 -12.81 -3.59
N ASP A 20 -0.79 -13.19 -4.71
CA ASP A 20 0.08 -14.34 -4.85
C ASP A 20 1.38 -13.89 -5.54
N PRO A 21 2.51 -14.61 -5.39
CA PRO A 21 3.76 -14.26 -6.06
C PRO A 21 3.57 -14.07 -7.57
N GLY A 22 3.75 -12.82 -8.03
CA GLY A 22 3.58 -12.45 -9.44
C GLY A 22 2.14 -12.14 -9.88
N LEU A 23 1.15 -12.20 -8.99
CA LEU A 23 -0.25 -11.88 -9.28
C LEU A 23 -0.69 -10.64 -8.51
N PHE A 24 -1.02 -9.58 -9.25
CA PHE A 24 -1.30 -8.27 -8.69
C PHE A 24 -2.75 -7.86 -8.94
N TYR A 25 -3.35 -7.18 -7.97
CA TYR A 25 -4.71 -6.66 -8.06
C TYR A 25 -4.75 -5.19 -7.67
N ILE A 26 -5.57 -4.43 -8.39
CA ILE A 26 -5.92 -3.07 -7.97
C ILE A 26 -6.96 -3.16 -6.85
N VAL A 27 -6.65 -2.50 -5.74
CA VAL A 27 -7.53 -2.43 -4.58
C VAL A 27 -8.52 -1.29 -4.76
N LYS A 28 -9.80 -1.59 -4.50
CA LYS A 28 -10.93 -0.65 -4.50
C LYS A 28 -11.21 -0.07 -3.13
N GLU A 29 -11.13 -0.91 -2.11
CA GLU A 29 -11.44 -0.54 -0.72
C GLU A 29 -10.57 -1.36 0.23
N ILE A 30 -10.06 -0.70 1.27
CA ILE A 30 -9.36 -1.35 2.38
C ILE A 30 -10.23 -1.19 3.61
N LYS A 31 -10.61 -2.30 4.23
CA LYS A 31 -11.32 -2.31 5.51
C LYS A 31 -10.41 -2.85 6.60
N ILE A 32 -10.28 -2.05 7.66
CA ILE A 32 -9.43 -2.35 8.80
C ILE A 32 -10.31 -2.70 10.00
N ARG A 33 -10.14 -3.91 10.53
CA ARG A 33 -10.85 -4.37 11.73
C ARG A 33 -10.05 -4.05 12.99
N ARG A 34 -10.76 -4.08 14.13
CA ARG A 34 -10.24 -3.83 15.50
C ARG A 34 -9.17 -4.80 15.99
N ASP A 35 -8.98 -5.90 15.27
CA ASP A 35 -8.01 -6.94 15.58
C ASP A 35 -6.78 -6.84 14.66
N GLY A 36 -6.64 -5.74 13.92
CA GLY A 36 -5.60 -5.56 12.91
C GLY A 36 -5.82 -6.36 11.61
N THR A 37 -6.95 -7.05 11.44
CA THR A 37 -7.21 -7.82 10.21
C THR A 37 -7.63 -6.91 9.07
N PHE A 38 -6.97 -7.09 7.92
CA PHE A 38 -7.27 -6.39 6.68
C PHE A 38 -8.22 -7.19 5.81
N TYR A 39 -9.17 -6.48 5.22
CA TYR A 39 -10.01 -6.99 4.14
C TYR A 39 -9.86 -6.05 2.97
N PHE A 40 -9.27 -6.59 1.91
CA PHE A 40 -9.15 -5.91 0.63
C PHE A 40 -10.35 -6.27 -0.22
N LYS A 41 -10.95 -5.25 -0.82
CA LYS A 41 -11.89 -5.41 -1.92
C LYS A 41 -11.17 -4.98 -3.18
N TYR A 42 -11.08 -5.86 -4.15
CA TYR A 42 -10.42 -5.61 -5.41
C TYR A 42 -11.41 -5.07 -6.44
N PHE A 43 -10.89 -4.53 -7.54
CA PHE A 43 -11.64 -4.50 -8.78
C PHE A 43 -11.34 -5.82 -9.51
N ASP A 44 -12.34 -6.70 -9.61
CA ASP A 44 -12.17 -8.07 -10.12
C ASP A 44 -11.66 -8.10 -11.57
N GLU A 45 -11.99 -7.07 -12.35
CA GLU A 45 -11.56 -6.91 -13.74
C GLU A 45 -10.15 -6.28 -13.90
N TYR A 46 -9.45 -5.98 -12.80
CA TYR A 46 -8.15 -5.29 -12.78
C TYR A 46 -7.03 -6.13 -12.12
N GLY A 47 -7.05 -7.45 -12.29
CA GLY A 47 -6.03 -8.38 -11.80
C GLY A 47 -5.10 -8.91 -12.90
N GLY A 48 -3.89 -9.37 -12.54
CA GLY A 48 -3.05 -10.12 -13.48
C GLY A 48 -1.53 -10.04 -13.21
N PRO A 49 -0.72 -10.74 -14.03
CA PRO A 49 0.74 -10.62 -13.98
C PRO A 49 1.21 -9.27 -14.55
N LEU A 50 2.15 -8.60 -13.89
CA LEU A 50 2.73 -7.35 -14.41
C LEU A 50 3.35 -7.50 -15.80
N SER A 51 3.92 -8.67 -16.10
CA SER A 51 4.60 -8.97 -17.37
C SER A 51 3.67 -9.13 -18.57
N GLN A 52 2.37 -9.29 -18.34
CA GLN A 52 1.35 -9.47 -19.38
C GLN A 52 0.41 -8.27 -19.48
N GLY A 53 0.66 -7.23 -18.68
CA GLY A 53 -0.32 -6.21 -18.36
C GLY A 53 -1.41 -6.79 -17.45
N LEU A 54 -1.87 -6.01 -16.48
CA LEU A 54 -3.09 -6.36 -15.74
C LEU A 54 -4.23 -6.56 -16.77
N GLU A 55 -5.22 -7.43 -16.50
CA GLU A 55 -6.31 -7.82 -17.42
C GLU A 55 -7.09 -6.65 -18.06
N ILE A 56 -6.96 -5.46 -17.47
CA ILE A 56 -7.36 -4.15 -18.01
C ILE A 56 -6.46 -3.57 -19.11
N ASN A 57 -5.50 -4.32 -19.67
CA ASN A 57 -4.49 -3.83 -20.61
C ASN A 57 -3.66 -2.67 -20.04
N VAL A 58 -3.28 -2.78 -18.77
CA VAL A 58 -2.38 -1.81 -18.13
C VAL A 58 -1.03 -2.47 -17.93
N ASP A 59 -0.08 -2.10 -18.79
CA ASP A 59 1.32 -2.42 -18.60
C ASP A 59 1.92 -1.49 -17.56
N LEU A 60 2.51 -2.08 -16.53
CA LEU A 60 3.11 -1.37 -15.41
C LEU A 60 4.59 -1.62 -15.35
N ARG A 61 5.34 -0.56 -15.05
CA ARG A 61 6.75 -0.66 -14.68
C ARG A 61 6.93 -0.16 -13.26
N GLU A 62 7.49 -1.00 -12.41
CA GLU A 62 8.03 -0.53 -11.14
C GLU A 62 9.14 0.49 -11.43
N ILE A 63 8.95 1.70 -10.95
CA ILE A 63 10.01 2.70 -10.98
C ILE A 63 10.91 2.40 -9.79
N PRO A 64 12.24 2.24 -10.00
CA PRO A 64 13.18 2.04 -8.92
C PRO A 64 13.23 3.25 -7.99
N ASN A 65 12.25 3.38 -7.11
CA ASN A 65 12.44 4.02 -5.84
C ASN A 65 13.35 3.07 -5.09
N ARG A 66 14.56 3.48 -4.70
CA ARG A 66 15.51 2.63 -3.95
C ARG A 66 15.01 2.32 -2.53
N GLY A 67 13.70 2.33 -2.32
CA GLY A 67 13.00 2.13 -1.07
C GLY A 67 13.45 3.14 -0.05
N ILE A 68 13.17 4.44 -0.26
CA ILE A 68 13.26 5.40 0.85
C ILE A 68 12.28 4.90 1.91
N PRO A 69 12.75 4.40 3.06
CA PRO A 69 11.85 3.88 4.08
C PRO A 69 11.03 5.04 4.61
N LEU A 70 9.70 4.91 4.60
CA LEU A 70 8.84 5.84 5.30
C LEU A 70 8.77 5.40 6.76
N LEU A 71 9.06 6.33 7.67
CA LEU A 71 8.84 6.16 9.10
C LEU A 71 7.40 6.58 9.40
N VAL A 72 6.65 5.69 10.02
CA VAL A 72 5.28 5.96 10.47
C VAL A 72 5.23 5.78 11.97
N GLU A 73 4.81 6.84 12.67
CA GLU A 73 4.63 6.85 14.12
C GLU A 73 3.15 6.89 14.44
N CYS A 74 2.68 5.97 15.27
CA CYS A 74 1.26 5.73 15.48
C CYS A 74 1.01 5.16 16.87
N SER A 75 -0.19 5.28 17.41
CA SER A 75 -0.52 4.78 18.76
C SER A 75 -0.95 3.31 18.81
N ASN A 76 -1.23 2.70 17.65
CA ASN A 76 -1.54 1.28 17.48
C ASN A 76 -1.26 0.80 16.04
N GLU A 77 -1.20 -0.51 15.82
CA GLU A 77 -0.88 -1.11 14.50
C GLU A 77 -1.89 -0.79 13.39
N GLU A 78 -3.19 -0.71 13.70
CA GLU A 78 -4.24 -0.31 12.74
C GLU A 78 -3.95 1.07 12.16
N SER A 79 -3.54 2.02 13.01
CA SER A 79 -3.20 3.38 12.59
C SER A 79 -1.93 3.46 11.74
N ILE A 80 -0.98 2.53 11.91
CA ILE A 80 0.26 2.51 11.12
C ILE A 80 -0.05 2.32 9.63
N ILE A 81 -0.91 1.37 9.29
CA ILE A 81 -1.16 1.03 7.89
C ILE A 81 -2.02 2.08 7.21
N SER A 82 -3.04 2.63 7.87
CA SER A 82 -3.79 3.79 7.37
C SER A 82 -2.87 4.98 7.09
N ALA A 83 -1.97 5.29 8.02
CA ALA A 83 -1.03 6.40 7.87
C ALA A 83 0.01 6.13 6.77
N ALA A 84 0.53 4.91 6.68
CA ALA A 84 1.42 4.49 5.60
C ALA A 84 0.75 4.68 4.23
N PHE A 85 -0.50 4.20 4.11
CA PHE A 85 -1.32 4.35 2.91
C PHE A 85 -1.44 5.81 2.47
N GLU A 86 -1.87 6.70 3.38
CA GLU A 86 -2.05 8.12 3.05
C GLU A 86 -0.73 8.82 2.71
N LEU A 87 0.38 8.46 3.38
CA LEU A 87 1.70 8.97 3.06
C LEU A 87 2.15 8.55 1.66
N MET A 88 1.97 7.29 1.29
CA MET A 88 2.33 6.79 -0.04
C MET A 88 1.46 7.37 -1.13
N LYS A 89 0.16 7.49 -0.89
CA LYS A 89 -0.76 8.15 -1.80
C LYS A 89 -0.31 9.59 -2.05
N SER A 90 -0.02 10.34 -0.99
CA SER A 90 0.50 11.70 -1.08
C SER A 90 1.82 11.78 -1.84
N GLN A 91 2.72 10.83 -1.59
CA GLN A 91 4.01 10.70 -2.29
C GLN A 91 3.81 10.43 -3.79
N ALA A 92 2.93 9.50 -4.14
CA ALA A 92 2.65 9.12 -5.51
C ALA A 92 1.95 10.26 -6.28
N TYR A 93 1.05 11.02 -5.64
CA TYR A 93 0.49 12.26 -6.21
C TYR A 93 1.59 13.30 -6.50
N ARG A 94 2.44 13.57 -5.50
CA ARG A 94 3.48 14.61 -5.62
C ARG A 94 4.43 14.33 -6.78
N ASP A 95 4.76 13.07 -6.97
CA ASP A 95 5.76 12.64 -7.94
C ASP A 95 5.13 12.15 -9.26
N ASN A 96 3.80 12.29 -9.43
CA ASN A 96 3.03 11.88 -10.61
C ASN A 96 3.21 10.40 -11.00
N TYR A 97 3.19 9.51 -10.01
CA TYR A 97 3.10 8.07 -10.28
C TYR A 97 1.65 7.64 -10.48
N ASP A 98 1.44 6.55 -11.19
CA ASP A 98 0.11 6.04 -11.52
C ASP A 98 -0.40 5.06 -10.46
N TYR A 99 0.50 4.29 -9.84
CA TYR A 99 0.16 3.28 -8.84
C TYR A 99 1.23 3.18 -7.73
N PHE A 100 0.83 2.68 -6.57
CA PHE A 100 1.74 2.43 -5.45
C PHE A 100 1.38 1.16 -4.67
N SER A 101 2.37 0.60 -3.99
CA SER A 101 2.19 -0.41 -2.95
C SER A 101 3.21 -0.20 -1.83
N TYR A 102 3.15 -1.00 -0.77
CA TYR A 102 4.24 -1.08 0.21
C TYR A 102 4.63 -2.52 0.49
N GLN A 103 5.90 -2.66 0.87
CA GLN A 103 6.42 -3.86 1.50
C GLN A 103 6.78 -3.54 2.95
N PRO A 104 6.32 -4.34 3.93
CA PRO A 104 6.89 -4.31 5.27
C PRO A 104 8.32 -4.86 5.23
N ILE A 105 9.26 -4.17 5.87
CA ILE A 105 10.67 -4.60 5.87
C ILE A 105 10.81 -5.87 6.72
N LYS A 106 11.32 -6.96 6.14
CA LYS A 106 11.88 -8.18 6.78
C LYS A 106 10.95 -9.30 7.31
N GLY A 107 9.70 -9.46 6.86
CA GLY A 107 8.83 -10.53 7.42
C GLY A 107 8.51 -10.35 8.92
N ASP A 108 9.09 -9.32 9.51
CA ASP A 108 8.61 -8.61 10.65
C ASP A 108 7.17 -8.18 10.35
N SER A 109 6.20 -8.79 11.02
CA SER A 109 4.96 -8.10 11.38
C SER A 109 5.39 -6.71 11.87
N VAL A 110 5.01 -5.65 11.13
CA VAL A 110 5.09 -4.22 11.49
C VAL A 110 5.84 -4.06 12.82
N VAL A 111 7.19 -4.00 12.83
CA VAL A 111 7.95 -4.02 14.10
C VAL A 111 7.61 -2.75 14.85
N GLY A 112 6.59 -2.83 15.70
CA GLY A 112 6.29 -1.84 16.70
C GLY A 112 7.46 -1.81 17.65
N LYS A 113 8.40 -0.90 17.44
CA LYS A 113 9.21 -0.45 18.58
C LYS A 113 8.24 0.32 19.47
N ILE A 114 7.80 -0.34 20.54
CA ILE A 114 7.17 0.33 21.67
C ILE A 114 8.19 1.35 22.14
N ASN A 115 7.92 2.63 21.88
CA ASN A 115 8.78 3.69 22.38
C ASN A 115 8.80 3.58 23.92
N VAL A 116 9.95 3.79 24.56
CA VAL A 116 10.24 3.44 25.96
C VAL A 116 9.30 4.16 26.97
N PHE A 117 8.44 5.06 26.47
CA PHE A 117 7.42 5.81 27.21
C PHE A 117 5.96 5.36 26.96
N GLY A 118 5.73 4.23 26.28
CA GLY A 118 4.49 3.47 26.34
C GLY A 118 3.24 4.05 25.66
N THR A 119 3.36 4.97 24.70
CA THR A 119 2.18 5.55 24.02
C THR A 119 2.22 5.49 22.49
N GLY A 120 3.23 4.85 21.89
CA GLY A 120 3.35 4.74 20.43
C GLY A 120 4.18 3.56 19.93
N SER A 121 3.83 3.12 18.73
CA SER A 121 4.51 2.17 17.85
C SER A 121 5.07 2.91 16.64
N GLU A 122 6.37 2.73 16.38
CA GLU A 122 7.01 3.20 15.15
C GLU A 122 7.20 2.03 14.19
N SER A 123 7.04 2.26 12.89
CA SER A 123 7.29 1.24 11.88
C SER A 123 7.87 1.80 10.59
N LYS A 124 8.62 0.95 9.89
CA LYS A 124 9.28 1.29 8.62
C LYS A 124 8.63 0.50 7.49
N VAL A 125 8.12 1.23 6.50
CA VAL A 125 7.56 0.65 5.28
C VAL A 125 8.40 1.06 4.08
N ILE A 126 8.56 0.15 3.11
CA ILE A 126 9.19 0.46 1.82
C ILE A 126 8.08 0.68 0.80
N PRO A 127 7.87 1.91 0.30
CA PRO A 127 6.95 2.14 -0.79
C PRO A 127 7.52 1.60 -2.10
N ARG A 128 6.68 0.96 -2.90
CA ARG A 128 6.93 0.62 -4.30
C ARG A 128 6.04 1.50 -5.15
N LEU A 129 6.62 2.11 -6.19
CA LEU A 129 5.94 3.07 -7.05
C LEU A 129 5.96 2.55 -8.47
N PHE A 130 4.85 2.68 -9.17
CA PHE A 130 4.68 2.15 -10.51
C PHE A 130 4.13 3.22 -11.44
N THR A 131 4.57 3.17 -12.69
CA THR A 131 4.02 4.00 -13.75
C THR A 131 3.50 3.11 -14.88
N LYS A 132 2.50 3.60 -15.58
CA LYS A 132 2.01 2.97 -16.80
C LYS A 132 3.07 3.09 -17.90
N ILE A 133 3.33 2.01 -18.61
CA ILE A 133 4.14 2.03 -19.83
C ILE A 133 3.22 2.50 -20.97
N LEU A 134 3.53 3.66 -21.54
CA LEU A 134 2.90 4.11 -22.78
C LEU A 134 3.68 3.51 -23.95
N GLY A 135 3.03 2.62 -24.70
CA GLY A 135 3.53 2.10 -25.98
C GLY A 135 3.39 3.09 -27.11
#